data_AF-A0AAY5L840-F1
#
_entry.id   AF-A0AAY5L840-F1
#
_cell.length_a   1.000
_cell.length_b   1.000
_cell.length_c   1.000
_cell.angle_alpha   90.00
_cell.angle_beta   90.00
_cell.angle_gamma   90.00
#
_symmetry.space_group_name_H-M   'P 1'
#
loop_
_entity.id
_entity.type
_entity.pdbx_description
1 polymer ?
#
loop_
_entity_poly.entity_id
_entity_poly.type
_entity_poly.pdbx_seq_one_letter_code
_entity_poly.pdbx_strand_id
1 'polypeptide(L)'
;MDMLSPVLFLVAMQIGLTITLESDHGEDDQQNKFCTFKCFKFTLQWPGSFCVGLKNSTQCRIPPNINNWTIHGLWPSNVQKCCQCWPIFHSDLKELDPELTQFWPSLLKTQPSFNF
;
A
#
# COMPACT_ATOMS: atom_id res chain seq x y z
N MET A 1 23.59 -58.80 -20.87
CA MET A 1 22.35 -58.24 -20.30
C MET A 1 22.61 -58.08 -18.82
N ASP A 2 23.32 -57.02 -18.47
CA ASP A 2 23.88 -56.83 -17.15
C ASP A 2 22.77 -56.47 -16.17
N MET A 3 22.57 -57.35 -15.20
CA MET A 3 21.59 -57.17 -14.13
C MET A 3 22.11 -56.11 -13.17
N LEU A 4 21.81 -54.85 -13.47
CA LEU A 4 22.02 -53.74 -12.54
C LEU A 4 21.44 -54.13 -11.19
N SER A 5 22.32 -54.26 -10.19
CA SER A 5 22.00 -54.77 -8.87
C SER A 5 20.82 -54.02 -8.25
N PRO A 6 19.85 -54.70 -7.62
CA PRO A 6 18.72 -54.05 -6.96
C PRO A 6 19.18 -53.08 -5.86
N VAL A 7 20.39 -53.28 -5.31
CA VAL A 7 21.02 -52.38 -4.35
C VAL A 7 21.36 -51.03 -5.00
N LEU A 8 21.82 -51.01 -6.25
CA LEU A 8 22.13 -49.77 -6.98
C LEU A 8 20.87 -48.95 -7.24
N PHE A 9 19.74 -49.59 -7.54
CA PHE A 9 18.45 -48.91 -7.70
C PHE A 9 17.93 -48.32 -6.38
N LEU A 10 18.04 -49.08 -5.28
CA LEU A 10 17.65 -48.59 -3.95
C LEU A 10 18.51 -47.40 -3.53
N VAL A 11 19.83 -47.47 -3.76
CA VAL A 11 20.75 -46.35 -3.50
C VAL A 11 20.41 -45.14 -4.37
N ALA A 12 20.15 -45.34 -5.67
CA ALA A 12 19.75 -44.26 -6.57
C ALA A 12 18.40 -43.62 -6.17
N MET A 13 17.45 -44.41 -5.67
CA MET A 13 16.15 -43.93 -5.20
C MET A 13 16.25 -43.18 -3.86
N GLN A 14 17.12 -43.63 -2.95
CA GLN A 14 17.39 -42.92 -1.69
C GLN A 14 18.15 -41.62 -1.92
N ILE A 15 19.12 -41.60 -2.84
CA ILE A 15 19.84 -40.40 -3.28
C ILE A 15 18.87 -39.44 -3.99
N GLY A 16 18.02 -39.95 -4.89
CA GLY A 16 16.97 -39.16 -5.53
C GLY A 16 15.98 -38.57 -4.53
N LEU A 17 15.56 -39.35 -3.53
CA LEU A 17 14.67 -38.90 -2.46
C LEU A 17 15.34 -37.83 -1.58
N THR A 18 16.61 -38.01 -1.19
CA THR A 18 17.35 -36.99 -0.44
C THR A 18 17.56 -35.72 -1.26
N ILE A 19 17.90 -35.82 -2.56
CA ILE A 19 18.00 -34.65 -3.45
C ILE A 19 16.63 -33.94 -3.60
N THR A 20 15.51 -34.67 -3.66
CA THR A 20 14.17 -34.05 -3.69
C THR A 20 13.75 -33.45 -2.35
N LEU A 21 14.25 -33.96 -1.22
CA LEU A 21 13.97 -33.43 0.11
C LEU A 21 14.86 -32.21 0.44
N GLU A 22 16.09 -32.16 -0.08
CA GLU A 22 17.04 -31.05 0.12
C GLU A 22 16.87 -29.92 -0.91
N SER A 23 16.04 -30.11 -1.95
CA SER A 23 15.71 -29.10 -2.96
C SER A 23 14.43 -28.31 -2.61
N ASP A 24 14.16 -28.09 -1.33
CA ASP A 24 13.43 -26.90 -0.89
C ASP A 24 14.44 -25.74 -0.79
N HIS A 25 15.05 -25.40 -1.93
CA HIS A 25 15.67 -24.11 -2.09
C HIS A 25 14.53 -23.10 -1.96
N GLY A 26 14.34 -22.60 -0.74
CA GLY A 26 13.49 -21.46 -0.45
C GLY A 26 13.84 -20.34 -1.41
N GLU A 27 13.05 -20.23 -2.46
CA GLU A 27 13.03 -19.12 -3.39
C GLU A 27 12.69 -17.87 -2.58
N ASP A 28 13.73 -17.10 -2.30
CA ASP A 28 13.73 -15.65 -2.12
C ASP A 28 12.51 -15.04 -1.39
N ASP A 29 12.59 -14.96 -0.05
CA ASP A 29 11.69 -14.16 0.79
C ASP A 29 11.97 -12.63 0.66
N GLN A 30 12.27 -12.16 -0.55
CA GLN A 30 12.19 -10.75 -0.98
C GLN A 30 10.99 -10.48 -1.89
N GLN A 31 10.17 -11.49 -2.21
CA GLN A 31 9.04 -11.36 -3.13
C GLN A 31 7.73 -10.92 -2.43
N ASN A 32 7.71 -9.73 -1.77
CA ASN A 32 6.56 -8.80 -1.72
C ASN A 32 6.76 -7.61 -0.75
N LYS A 33 7.77 -6.77 -1.00
CA LYS A 33 7.84 -5.46 -0.28
C LYS A 33 6.77 -4.47 -0.77
N PHE A 34 6.19 -4.70 -1.95
CA PHE A 34 5.26 -3.79 -2.60
C PHE A 34 3.89 -4.43 -2.74
N CYS A 35 2.82 -3.68 -2.48
CA CYS A 35 1.49 -4.20 -2.76
C CYS A 35 1.20 -4.16 -4.26
N THR A 36 0.50 -5.18 -4.72
CA THR A 36 -0.14 -5.16 -6.04
C THR A 36 -1.57 -4.64 -5.92
N PHE A 37 -1.95 -3.72 -6.80
CA PHE A 37 -3.34 -3.25 -6.95
C PHE A 37 -3.68 -3.09 -8.44
N LYS A 38 -4.97 -3.17 -8.78
CA LYS A 38 -5.42 -3.17 -10.19
C LYS A 38 -5.74 -1.78 -10.72
N CYS A 39 -6.26 -0.90 -9.86
CA CYS A 39 -6.63 0.45 -10.25
C CYS A 39 -6.54 1.42 -9.07
N PHE A 40 -6.53 2.71 -9.39
CA PHE A 40 -6.70 3.79 -8.42
C PHE A 40 -8.13 4.31 -8.40
N LYS A 41 -8.58 4.69 -7.21
CA LYS A 41 -9.79 5.49 -7.01
C LYS A 41 -9.35 6.92 -6.73
N PHE A 42 -9.63 7.81 -7.67
CA PHE A 42 -9.53 9.25 -7.43
C PHE A 42 -10.82 9.73 -6.79
N THR A 43 -10.74 10.22 -5.57
CA THR A 43 -11.90 10.61 -4.76
C THR A 43 -11.91 12.10 -4.53
N LEU A 44 -13.08 12.70 -4.74
CA LEU A 44 -13.35 14.10 -4.48
C LEU A 44 -14.34 14.21 -3.33
N GLN A 45 -14.27 15.30 -2.58
CA GLN A 45 -15.20 15.63 -1.51
C GLN A 45 -15.85 17.00 -1.74
N TRP A 46 -17.12 17.10 -1.40
CA TRP A 46 -17.82 18.38 -1.34
C TRP A 46 -17.71 18.96 0.09
N PRO A 47 -17.12 20.16 0.29
CA PRO A 47 -16.82 20.66 1.62
C PRO A 47 -18.02 20.77 2.56
N GLY A 48 -19.16 21.24 2.05
CA GLY A 48 -20.38 21.36 2.86
C GLY A 48 -20.90 20.00 3.35
N SER A 49 -20.93 19.01 2.47
CA SER A 49 -21.39 17.66 2.81
C SER A 49 -20.43 16.97 3.77
N PHE A 50 -19.12 17.17 3.59
CA PHE A 50 -18.11 16.67 4.51
C PHE A 50 -18.36 17.20 5.93
N CYS A 51 -18.57 18.51 6.10
CA CYS A 51 -18.82 19.10 7.41
C CYS A 51 -20.10 18.59 8.08
N VAL A 52 -21.18 18.40 7.31
CA VAL A 52 -22.46 17.85 7.81
C VAL A 52 -22.30 16.39 8.27
N GLY A 53 -21.42 15.62 7.62
CA GLY A 53 -21.14 14.24 7.97
C GLY A 53 -20.30 14.06 9.24
N LEU A 54 -19.66 15.12 9.76
CA LEU A 54 -18.89 15.04 11.00
C LEU A 54 -19.84 14.90 12.21
N LYS A 55 -19.48 14.01 13.15
CA LYS A 55 -20.20 13.88 14.43
C LYS A 55 -20.27 15.20 15.21
N ASN A 56 -19.24 16.02 15.08
CA ASN A 56 -19.16 17.34 15.68
C ASN A 56 -18.80 18.38 14.62
N SER A 57 -19.80 19.13 14.16
CA SER A 57 -19.64 20.16 13.14
C SER A 57 -18.65 21.27 13.53
N THR A 58 -18.44 21.49 14.84
CA THR A 58 -17.46 22.47 15.31
C THR A 58 -16.01 22.11 14.97
N GLN A 59 -15.74 20.86 14.60
CA GLN A 59 -14.42 20.42 14.13
C GLN A 59 -14.16 20.77 12.67
N CYS A 60 -15.19 21.18 11.91
CA CYS A 60 -15.03 21.52 10.50
C CYS A 60 -14.50 22.94 10.31
N ARG A 61 -13.71 23.13 9.25
CA ARG A 61 -13.27 24.43 8.74
C ARG A 61 -13.21 24.38 7.22
N ILE A 62 -14.08 25.12 6.56
CA ILE A 62 -13.98 25.33 5.11
C ILE A 62 -13.18 26.62 4.90
N PRO A 63 -12.01 26.59 4.23
CA PRO A 63 -11.30 27.81 3.91
C PRO A 63 -12.15 28.73 3.00
N PRO A 64 -12.07 30.06 3.17
CA PRO A 64 -13.00 31.00 2.52
C PRO A 64 -12.92 31.00 0.99
N ASN A 65 -11.79 30.61 0.43
CA ASN A 65 -11.55 30.51 -1.01
C ASN A 65 -11.98 29.16 -1.62
N ILE A 66 -12.61 28.26 -0.83
CA ILE A 66 -12.99 26.92 -1.27
C ILE A 66 -14.51 26.85 -1.44
N ASN A 67 -14.94 26.83 -2.70
CA ASN A 67 -16.34 26.76 -3.12
C ASN A 67 -16.60 25.69 -4.20
N ASN A 68 -15.66 24.76 -4.40
CA ASN A 68 -15.75 23.68 -5.38
C ASN A 68 -15.36 22.33 -4.76
N TRP A 69 -15.46 21.25 -5.54
CA TRP A 69 -14.95 19.93 -5.17
C TRP A 69 -13.45 19.99 -4.88
N THR A 70 -13.03 19.38 -3.78
CA THR A 70 -11.62 19.24 -3.42
C THR A 70 -11.20 17.78 -3.48
N ILE A 71 -9.91 17.53 -3.64
CA ILE A 71 -9.33 16.20 -3.53
C ILE A 71 -9.56 15.69 -2.11
N HIS A 72 -10.06 14.46 -2.01
CA HIS A 72 -10.09 13.70 -0.77
C HIS A 72 -8.89 12.77 -0.70
N GLY A 73 -8.65 12.04 -1.79
CA GLY A 73 -7.43 11.24 -1.94
C GLY A 73 -7.39 10.39 -3.20
N LEU A 74 -6.22 9.83 -3.45
CA LEU A 74 -5.95 8.85 -4.49
C LEU A 74 -5.62 7.51 -3.82
N TRP A 75 -6.47 6.50 -4.01
CA TRP A 75 -6.38 5.25 -3.25
C TRP A 75 -6.24 4.03 -4.14
N PRO A 76 -5.23 3.16 -3.90
CA PRO A 76 -5.15 1.89 -4.61
C PRO A 76 -6.31 0.96 -4.22
N SER A 77 -6.82 0.20 -5.18
CA SER A 77 -7.91 -0.74 -4.96
C SER A 77 -7.49 -1.87 -4.01
N ASN A 78 -8.30 -2.13 -2.98
CA ASN A 78 -8.17 -3.27 -2.05
C ASN A 78 -6.89 -3.29 -1.21
N VAL A 79 -6.26 -2.12 -1.04
CA VAL A 79 -4.97 -2.00 -0.36
C VAL A 79 -4.93 -0.69 0.43
N GLN A 80 -4.45 -0.72 1.67
CA GLN A 80 -4.45 0.47 2.56
C GLN A 80 -3.07 0.86 3.10
N LYS A 81 -2.16 -0.09 3.34
CA LYS A 81 -0.81 0.18 3.84
C LYS A 81 0.19 -0.68 3.08
N CYS A 82 0.99 -0.04 2.22
CA CYS A 82 2.01 -0.71 1.41
C CYS A 82 3.39 -0.35 1.86
N CYS A 83 3.96 -1.23 2.66
CA CYS A 83 5.26 -1.01 3.29
C CYS A 83 5.30 0.22 4.20
N GLN A 84 6.21 0.23 5.17
CA GLN A 84 6.54 1.42 5.96
C GLN A 84 7.93 1.94 5.56
N CYS A 85 8.39 1.58 4.36
CA CYS A 85 9.76 1.85 3.91
C CYS A 85 9.94 3.24 3.30
N TRP A 86 8.86 3.96 3.01
CA TRP A 86 8.87 5.24 2.30
C TRP A 86 8.00 6.26 3.05
N PRO A 87 8.52 6.85 4.14
CA PRO A 87 7.84 7.97 4.79
C PRO A 87 7.80 9.18 3.84
N ILE A 88 6.72 9.97 3.91
CA ILE A 88 6.60 11.23 3.19
C ILE A 88 6.94 12.37 4.14
N PHE A 89 7.86 13.24 3.74
CA PHE A 89 8.18 14.46 4.46
C PHE A 89 7.58 15.67 3.76
N HIS A 90 7.26 16.72 4.52
CA HIS A 90 6.73 17.95 3.94
C HIS A 90 7.68 18.59 2.91
N SER A 91 9.00 18.43 3.09
CA SER A 91 10.01 18.88 2.11
C SER A 91 9.80 18.30 0.72
N ASP A 92 9.25 17.09 0.62
CA ASP A 92 9.05 16.39 -0.65
C ASP A 92 7.88 16.99 -1.45
N LEU A 93 7.03 17.78 -0.79
CA LEU A 93 5.81 18.36 -1.35
C LEU A 93 5.85 19.90 -1.43
N LYS A 94 6.94 20.52 -0.99
CA LYS A 94 7.05 21.99 -0.84
C LYS A 94 6.72 22.75 -2.13
N GLU A 95 7.11 22.21 -3.28
CA GLU A 95 6.85 22.85 -4.58
C GLU A 95 5.35 22.81 -4.95
N LEU A 96 4.57 21.89 -4.37
CA LEU A 96 3.15 21.69 -4.61
C LEU A 96 2.26 22.39 -3.57
N ASP A 97 2.84 23.09 -2.58
CA ASP A 97 2.07 23.75 -1.52
C ASP A 97 0.95 24.67 -2.04
N PRO A 98 1.13 25.47 -3.10
CA PRO A 98 0.07 26.30 -3.66
C PRO A 98 -1.12 25.45 -4.15
N GLU A 99 -0.84 24.41 -4.93
CA GLU A 99 -1.84 23.50 -5.49
C GLU A 99 -2.51 22.68 -4.41
N LEU A 100 -1.76 22.16 -3.43
CA LEU A 100 -2.31 21.39 -2.31
C LEU A 100 -3.22 22.26 -1.45
N THR A 101 -2.84 23.51 -1.19
CA THR A 101 -3.67 24.45 -0.42
C THR A 101 -4.99 24.76 -1.14
N GLN A 102 -4.95 24.85 -2.47
CA GLN A 102 -6.13 25.16 -3.28
C GLN A 102 -7.02 23.95 -3.54
N PHE A 103 -6.44 22.81 -3.91
CA PHE A 103 -7.17 21.66 -4.44
C PHE A 103 -7.28 20.50 -3.44
N TRP A 104 -6.42 20.42 -2.42
CA TRP A 104 -6.44 19.38 -1.39
C TRP A 104 -6.40 19.94 0.05
N PRO A 105 -7.24 20.93 0.40
CA PRO A 105 -7.23 21.50 1.74
C PRO A 105 -7.74 20.50 2.80
N SER A 106 -7.21 20.62 4.02
CA SER A 106 -7.85 20.02 5.19
C SER A 106 -9.12 20.79 5.55
N LEU A 107 -10.22 20.05 5.69
CA LEU A 107 -11.50 20.58 6.18
C LEU A 107 -11.68 20.40 7.69
N LEU A 108 -10.66 19.92 8.41
CA LEU A 108 -10.66 19.82 9.86
C LEU A 108 -9.89 21.00 10.48
N LYS A 109 -10.34 21.48 11.64
CA LYS A 109 -9.66 22.54 12.40
C LYS A 109 -8.34 22.09 12.99
N THR A 110 -8.27 20.85 13.44
CA THR A 110 -7.07 20.24 14.00
C THR A 110 -6.44 19.33 12.96
N GLN A 111 -5.10 19.28 12.94
CA GLN A 111 -4.45 18.22 12.19
C GLN A 111 -4.86 16.88 12.79
N PRO A 112 -5.40 15.95 12.00
CA PRO A 112 -5.59 14.59 12.45
C PRO A 112 -4.22 14.00 12.83
N SER A 113 -4.19 13.14 13.84
CA SER A 113 -2.99 12.40 14.22
C SER A 113 -2.69 11.30 13.20
N PHE A 114 -2.37 11.69 11.97
CA PHE A 114 -1.82 10.78 10.98
C PHE A 114 -0.31 10.92 11.02
N ASN A 115 0.36 9.87 11.49
CA ASN A 115 1.78 9.67 11.23
C ASN A 115 1.85 8.99 9.86
N PHE A 116 2.53 9.63 8.90
CA PHE A 116 2.92 8.98 7.65
C PHE A 116 4.16 8.10 7.87
#